data_AF-A0A9D3Q5D2-F1
#
_entry.id   AF-A0A9D3Q5D2-F1
#
_cell.length_a   1.000
_cell.length_b   1.000
_cell.length_c   1.000
_cell.angle_alpha   90.00
_cell.angle_beta   90.00
_cell.angle_gamma   90.00
#
_symmetry.space_group_name_H-M   'P 1'
#
loop_
_entity.id
_entity.type
_entity.pdbx_description
1 polymer ?
#
loop_
_entity_poly.entity_id
_entity_poly.type
_entity_poly.pdbx_seq_one_letter_code
_entity_poly.pdbx_strand_id
1 'polypeptide(L)'
;MKKSVEQVYEEEIKLLQEEILMLQSQQENNEREITLHFKQDMQLAFTSKASKSIMDVRSGSKDTVATLKLELENLEEDLAQQTKINGIVLTDCKVTTLEKSNTKIVQQHRISGHCYYLAFQVEFEITDVKEDTSVIRSVTDLNIVVDGCEFSDISTFVSGVEEKKSLLLFFRTLKAFAERCEHRNRTFLHFKSSLCSRDQGSILGGMWRLNL
;
A
#
# COMPACT_ATOMS: atom_id res chain seq x y z
N MET A 1 12.70 37.49 -37.06
CA MET A 1 12.30 36.23 -37.74
C MET A 1 11.27 35.55 -36.86
N LYS A 2 10.04 35.31 -37.36
CA LYS A 2 9.02 34.54 -36.62
C LYS A 2 9.43 33.07 -36.68
N LYS A 3 9.62 32.41 -35.53
CA LYS A 3 9.82 30.95 -35.49
C LYS A 3 8.61 30.29 -36.16
N SER A 4 8.86 29.34 -37.06
CA SER A 4 7.79 28.53 -37.64
C SER A 4 7.08 27.79 -36.52
N VAL A 5 5.76 27.61 -36.63
CA VAL A 5 4.96 26.87 -35.65
C VAL A 5 5.53 25.47 -35.41
N GLU A 6 6.10 24.84 -36.45
CA GLU A 6 6.79 23.55 -36.36
C GLU A 6 8.05 23.60 -35.47
N GLN A 7 8.84 24.68 -35.56
CA GLN A 7 10.06 24.83 -34.76
C GLN A 7 9.76 25.01 -33.26
N VAL A 8 8.61 25.61 -32.93
CA VAL A 8 8.16 25.75 -31.54
C VAL A 8 7.80 24.37 -30.98
N TYR A 9 7.09 23.54 -31.74
CA TYR A 9 6.76 22.17 -31.31
C TYR A 9 7.98 21.27 -31.22
N GLU A 10 8.97 21.41 -32.12
CA GLU A 10 10.21 20.63 -32.06
C GLU A 10 11.07 20.99 -30.83
N GLU A 11 11.08 22.25 -30.43
CA GLU A 11 11.73 22.69 -29.18
C GLU A 11 11.00 22.14 -27.95
N GLU A 12 9.67 22.15 -27.95
CA GLU A 12 8.85 21.62 -26.85
C GLU A 12 8.97 20.10 -26.71
N ILE A 13 8.98 19.36 -27.82
CA ILE A 13 9.23 17.91 -27.82
C ILE A 13 10.60 17.59 -27.22
N LYS A 14 11.63 18.37 -27.55
CA LYS A 14 12.97 18.17 -26.98
C LYS A 14 13.00 18.40 -25.47
N LEU A 15 12.36 19.47 -24.99
CA LEU A 15 12.28 19.76 -23.55
C LEU A 15 11.56 18.64 -22.80
N LEU A 16 10.43 18.16 -23.34
CA LEU A 16 9.68 17.04 -22.74
C LEU A 16 10.49 15.74 -22.73
N GLN A 17 11.26 15.45 -23.79
CA GLN A 17 12.14 14.29 -23.84
C GLN A 17 13.25 14.37 -22.77
N GLU A 18 13.82 15.55 -22.57
CA GLU A 18 14.85 15.78 -21.56
C GLU A 18 14.28 15.66 -20.13
N GLU A 19 13.07 16.16 -19.90
CA GLU A 19 12.34 15.98 -18.65
C GLU A 19 12.03 14.50 -18.36
N ILE A 20 11.56 13.73 -19.35
CA ILE A 20 11.30 12.30 -19.21
C ILE A 20 12.58 11.55 -18.80
N LEU A 21 13.72 11.85 -19.43
CA LEU A 21 15.01 11.23 -19.09
C LEU A 21 15.42 11.55 -17.64
N MET A 22 15.21 12.80 -17.21
CA MET A 22 15.48 13.22 -15.84
C MET A 22 14.61 12.46 -14.83
N LEU A 23 13.31 12.37 -15.09
CA LEU A 23 12.34 11.67 -14.22
C LEU A 23 12.63 10.17 -14.15
N GLN A 24 13.02 9.53 -15.25
CA GLN A 24 13.42 8.13 -15.27
C GLN A 24 14.68 7.89 -14.42
N SER A 25 15.69 8.77 -14.53
CA SER A 25 16.89 8.68 -13.70
C SER A 25 16.59 8.88 -12.21
N GLN A 26 15.69 9.81 -11.88
CA GLN A 26 15.23 10.03 -10.52
C GLN A 26 14.48 8.81 -9.97
N GLN A 27 13.59 8.20 -10.75
CA GLN A 27 12.89 6.98 -10.35
C GLN A 27 13.87 5.85 -10.05
N GLU A 28 14.86 5.61 -10.92
CA GLU A 28 15.86 4.56 -10.72
C GLU A 28 16.71 4.83 -9.46
N ASN A 29 17.05 6.09 -9.19
CA ASN A 29 17.76 6.48 -7.97
C ASN A 29 16.89 6.26 -6.72
N ASN A 30 15.60 6.57 -6.78
CA ASN A 30 14.66 6.33 -5.69
C ASN A 30 14.53 4.83 -5.40
N GLU A 31 14.36 3.99 -6.44
CA GLU A 31 14.32 2.51 -6.30
C GLU A 31 15.60 1.95 -5.66
N ARG A 32 16.76 2.50 -6.03
CA ARG A 32 18.05 2.16 -5.40
C ARG A 32 18.12 2.62 -3.94
N GLU A 33 17.65 3.82 -3.60
CA GLU A 33 17.67 4.32 -2.22
C GLU A 33 16.73 3.50 -1.32
N ILE A 34 15.55 3.10 -1.79
CA ILE A 34 14.64 2.18 -1.08
C ILE A 34 15.37 0.89 -0.74
N THR A 35 16.04 0.29 -1.74
CA THR A 35 16.80 -0.94 -1.57
C THR A 35 17.91 -0.78 -0.53
N LEU A 36 18.61 0.35 -0.53
CA LEU A 36 19.69 0.64 0.41
C LEU A 36 19.20 0.91 1.83
N HIS A 37 18.13 1.69 2.00
CA HIS A 37 17.55 1.99 3.31
C HIS A 37 17.03 0.71 3.97
N PHE A 38 16.26 -0.09 3.23
CA PHE A 38 15.75 -1.35 3.73
C PHE A 38 16.88 -2.34 4.03
N LYS A 39 17.93 -2.38 3.19
CA LYS A 39 19.13 -3.20 3.44
C LYS A 39 19.87 -2.77 4.70
N GLN A 40 19.95 -1.46 5.00
CA GLN A 40 20.64 -0.94 6.17
C GLN A 40 19.83 -1.21 7.45
N ASP A 41 18.51 -1.01 7.43
CA ASP A 41 17.61 -1.38 8.53
C ASP A 41 17.64 -2.89 8.80
N MET A 42 17.67 -3.68 7.73
CA MET A 42 17.80 -5.13 7.79
C MET A 42 19.16 -5.54 8.37
N GLN A 43 20.26 -4.88 7.98
CA GLN A 43 21.59 -5.09 8.59
C GLN A 43 21.63 -4.73 10.07
N LEU A 44 20.92 -3.69 10.51
CA LEU A 44 20.80 -3.32 11.93
C LEU A 44 19.95 -4.34 12.71
N ALA A 45 18.88 -4.85 12.11
CA ALA A 45 18.10 -5.96 12.66
C ALA A 45 18.93 -7.26 12.74
N PHE A 46 19.80 -7.52 11.76
CA PHE A 46 20.71 -8.67 11.78
C PHE A 46 21.83 -8.54 12.81
N THR A 47 22.46 -7.36 12.95
CA THR A 47 23.53 -7.16 13.93
C THR A 47 23.00 -7.18 15.37
N SER A 48 21.79 -6.67 15.61
CA SER A 48 21.12 -6.77 16.91
C SER A 48 20.74 -8.21 17.28
N LYS A 49 20.34 -9.04 16.30
CA LYS A 49 20.07 -10.49 16.51
C LYS A 49 21.34 -11.34 16.59
N ALA A 50 22.37 -11.03 15.81
CA ALA A 50 23.67 -11.72 15.82
C ALA A 50 24.43 -11.53 17.15
N SER A 51 24.19 -10.42 17.86
CA SER A 51 24.70 -10.19 19.21
C SER A 51 24.17 -11.20 20.26
N LYS A 52 23.11 -11.96 19.93
CA LYS A 52 22.62 -13.09 20.75
C LYS A 52 23.20 -14.46 20.38
N SER A 53 23.95 -14.56 19.28
CA SER A 53 24.53 -15.82 18.79
C SER A 53 26.00 -15.63 18.44
N ILE A 54 26.80 -15.21 19.42
CA ILE A 54 28.25 -15.33 19.32
C ILE A 54 28.61 -16.75 19.75
N MET A 55 28.58 -17.68 18.79
CA MET A 55 29.43 -18.87 18.68
C MET A 55 28.96 -19.68 17.46
N ASP A 56 29.43 -19.33 16.26
CA ASP A 56 30.14 -20.28 15.40
C ASP A 56 30.73 -19.55 14.17
N VAL A 57 32.04 -19.32 14.20
CA VAL A 57 32.81 -18.76 13.10
C VAL A 57 33.47 -19.94 12.39
N ARG A 58 32.79 -20.56 11.41
CA ARG A 58 33.46 -21.34 10.32
C ARG A 58 32.56 -21.97 9.24
N SER A 59 31.43 -21.37 8.86
CA SER A 59 30.72 -21.78 7.64
C SER A 59 30.43 -20.61 6.72
N GLY A 60 31.28 -20.47 5.70
CA GLY A 60 31.32 -19.33 4.80
C GLY A 60 30.22 -19.39 3.74
N SER A 61 29.45 -18.30 3.64
CA SER A 61 28.55 -17.91 2.54
C SER A 61 27.35 -18.81 2.21
N LYS A 62 27.51 -20.14 2.22
CA LYS A 62 26.45 -21.09 1.85
C LYS A 62 25.39 -21.20 2.95
N ASP A 63 25.83 -21.17 4.20
CA ASP A 63 24.94 -21.20 5.36
C ASP A 63 24.19 -19.88 5.53
N THR A 64 24.84 -18.74 5.26
CA THR A 64 24.16 -17.44 5.27
C THR A 64 23.09 -17.33 4.20
N VAL A 65 23.33 -17.88 3.00
CA VAL A 65 22.32 -17.92 1.93
C VAL A 65 21.17 -18.86 2.30
N ALA A 66 21.46 -20.00 2.91
CA ALA A 66 20.43 -20.92 3.39
C ALA A 66 19.59 -20.29 4.52
N THR A 67 20.21 -19.56 5.45
CA THR A 67 19.51 -18.81 6.50
C THR A 67 18.62 -17.72 5.92
N LEU A 68 19.13 -16.91 4.98
CA LEU A 68 18.35 -15.87 4.32
C LEU A 68 17.17 -16.44 3.54
N LYS A 69 17.37 -17.58 2.87
CA LYS A 69 16.30 -18.28 2.16
C LYS A 69 15.20 -18.74 3.12
N LEU A 70 15.58 -19.35 4.25
CA LEU A 70 14.63 -19.80 5.25
C LEU A 70 13.89 -18.62 5.92
N GLU A 71 14.57 -17.50 6.16
CA GLU A 71 13.93 -16.29 6.69
C GLU A 71 12.95 -15.68 5.69
N LEU A 72 13.29 -15.69 4.40
CA LEU A 72 12.39 -15.24 3.35
C LEU A 72 11.15 -16.12 3.26
N GLU A 73 11.32 -17.45 3.26
CA GLU A 73 10.20 -18.40 3.28
C GLU A 73 9.29 -18.18 4.51
N ASN A 74 9.87 -17.96 5.69
CA ASN A 74 9.09 -17.65 6.90
C ASN A 74 8.33 -16.31 6.78
N LEU A 75 8.97 -15.27 6.24
CA LEU A 75 8.33 -13.96 6.05
C LEU A 75 7.21 -14.01 5.02
N GLU A 76 7.38 -14.79 3.94
CA GLU A 76 6.32 -15.05 2.96
C GLU A 76 5.14 -15.80 3.59
N GLU A 77 5.42 -16.80 4.44
CA GLU A 77 4.37 -17.51 5.17
C GLU A 77 3.64 -16.58 6.14
N ASP A 78 4.37 -15.79 6.93
CA ASP A 78 3.79 -14.81 7.86
C ASP A 78 2.93 -13.79 7.11
N LEU A 79 3.39 -13.29 5.96
CA LEU A 79 2.64 -12.36 5.13
C LEU A 79 1.37 -13.02 4.58
N ALA A 80 1.45 -14.26 4.11
CA ALA A 80 0.30 -15.02 3.63
C ALA A 80 -0.73 -15.25 4.76
N GLN A 81 -0.26 -15.59 5.96
CA GLN A 81 -1.10 -15.74 7.15
C GLN A 81 -1.77 -14.41 7.54
N GLN A 82 -1.01 -13.31 7.59
CA GLN A 82 -1.55 -11.98 7.90
C GLN A 82 -2.58 -11.53 6.86
N THR A 83 -2.29 -11.77 5.58
CA THR A 83 -3.21 -11.48 4.47
C THR A 83 -4.51 -12.26 4.64
N LYS A 84 -4.43 -13.54 5.00
CA LYS A 84 -5.59 -14.39 5.26
C LYS A 84 -6.41 -13.91 6.46
N ILE A 85 -5.76 -13.43 7.52
CA ILE A 85 -6.43 -12.95 8.74
C ILE A 85 -7.05 -11.56 8.54
N ASN A 86 -6.36 -10.67 7.84
CA ASN A 86 -6.76 -9.28 7.68
C ASN A 86 -7.64 -9.04 6.45
N GLY A 87 -7.62 -9.95 5.47
CA GLY A 87 -8.32 -9.81 4.20
C GLY A 87 -7.75 -8.70 3.31
N ILE A 88 -6.62 -8.10 3.68
CA ILE A 88 -5.95 -7.02 2.97
C ILE A 88 -4.78 -7.60 2.20
N VAL A 89 -4.76 -7.38 0.90
CA VAL A 89 -3.64 -7.72 0.01
C VAL A 89 -3.03 -6.43 -0.52
N LEU A 90 -1.71 -6.31 -0.42
CA LEU A 90 -0.97 -5.20 -1.01
C LEU A 90 -0.50 -5.59 -2.42
N THR A 91 -0.69 -4.69 -3.37
CA THR A 91 -0.37 -4.90 -4.80
C THR A 91 0.83 -4.09 -5.24
N ASP A 92 0.99 -2.88 -4.70
CA ASP A 92 2.10 -1.98 -4.99
C ASP A 92 2.45 -1.18 -3.73
N CYS A 93 3.74 -0.92 -3.57
CA CYS A 93 4.28 -0.11 -2.48
C CYS A 93 5.44 0.70 -3.04
N LYS A 94 5.32 2.02 -2.99
CA LYS A 94 6.36 2.95 -3.40
C LYS A 94 6.73 3.84 -2.22
N VAL A 95 8.02 4.12 -2.09
CA VAL A 95 8.54 5.02 -1.07
C VAL A 95 9.46 6.01 -1.76
N THR A 96 9.24 7.30 -1.55
CA THR A 96 10.05 8.37 -2.14
C THR A 96 10.58 9.26 -1.03
N THR A 97 11.90 9.43 -0.95
CA THR A 97 12.50 10.41 -0.03
C THR A 97 12.30 11.81 -0.61
N LEU A 98 11.50 12.64 0.07
CA LEU A 98 11.24 14.03 -0.36
C LEU A 98 12.32 14.98 0.16
N GLU A 99 12.75 14.78 1.40
CA GLU A 99 13.73 15.63 2.06
C GLU A 99 14.67 14.76 2.91
N LYS A 100 15.96 15.03 2.82
CA LYS A 100 16.97 14.37 3.66
C LYS A 100 17.99 15.40 4.11
N SER A 101 17.97 15.69 5.40
CA SER A 101 18.93 16.55 6.08
C SER A 101 19.57 15.80 7.24
N ASN A 102 20.57 16.42 7.89
CA ASN A 102 21.25 15.80 9.03
C ASN A 102 20.30 15.55 10.22
N THR A 103 19.24 16.36 10.35
CA THR A 103 18.33 16.36 11.50
C THR A 103 16.90 15.94 11.14
N LYS A 104 16.52 15.92 9.86
CA LYS A 104 15.15 15.64 9.42
C LYS A 104 15.15 14.82 8.14
N ILE A 105 14.33 13.76 8.10
CA ILE A 105 14.06 12.96 6.90
C ILE A 105 12.54 12.96 6.67
N VAL A 106 12.12 13.21 5.43
CA VAL A 106 10.73 13.18 5.01
C VAL A 106 10.57 12.15 3.90
N GLN A 107 9.71 11.17 4.11
CA GLN A 107 9.43 10.09 3.17
C GLN A 107 7.95 10.05 2.82
N GLN A 108 7.65 10.03 1.53
CA GLN A 108 6.30 9.79 1.02
C GLN A 108 6.14 8.31 0.71
N HIS A 109 5.13 7.69 1.30
CA HIS A 109 4.76 6.30 1.10
C HIS A 109 3.46 6.23 0.32
N ARG A 110 3.41 5.39 -0.72
CA ARG A 110 2.22 5.14 -1.51
C ARG A 110 1.98 3.64 -1.58
N ILE A 111 0.87 3.19 -1.01
CA ILE A 111 0.49 1.79 -0.92
C ILE A 111 -0.84 1.61 -1.67
N SER A 112 -0.93 0.63 -2.56
CA SER A 112 -2.20 0.22 -3.15
C SER A 112 -2.46 -1.25 -2.93
N GLY A 113 -3.74 -1.60 -2.87
CA GLY A 113 -4.14 -2.95 -2.56
C GLY A 113 -5.65 -3.14 -2.67
N HIS A 114 -6.09 -4.29 -2.20
CA HIS A 114 -7.50 -4.60 -2.09
C HIS A 114 -7.83 -5.25 -0.76
N CYS A 115 -9.01 -4.93 -0.23
CA CYS A 115 -9.60 -5.60 0.90
C CYS A 115 -10.91 -6.25 0.42
N TYR A 116 -10.92 -7.57 0.30
CA TYR A 116 -11.97 -8.30 -0.42
C TYR A 116 -12.18 -7.72 -1.83
N TYR A 117 -13.34 -7.12 -2.11
CA TYR A 117 -13.65 -6.51 -3.40
C TYR A 117 -13.37 -5.00 -3.44
N LEU A 118 -12.98 -4.38 -2.33
CA LEU A 118 -12.71 -2.94 -2.25
C LEU A 118 -11.25 -2.67 -2.57
N ALA A 119 -10.99 -1.98 -3.67
CA ALA A 119 -9.65 -1.53 -4.00
C ALA A 119 -9.35 -0.21 -3.26
N PHE A 120 -8.10 -0.03 -2.84
CA PHE A 120 -7.68 1.17 -2.14
C PHE A 120 -6.27 1.59 -2.56
N GLN A 121 -6.02 2.88 -2.39
CA GLN A 121 -4.71 3.49 -2.47
C GLN A 121 -4.58 4.49 -1.32
N VAL A 122 -3.48 4.39 -0.59
CA VAL A 122 -3.15 5.27 0.53
C VAL A 122 -1.81 5.89 0.26
N GLU A 123 -1.75 7.22 0.32
CA GLU A 123 -0.53 8.00 0.23
C GLU A 123 -0.34 8.75 1.54
N PHE A 124 0.84 8.66 2.14
CA PHE A 124 1.11 9.31 3.41
C PHE A 124 2.56 9.73 3.53
N GLU A 125 2.80 10.83 4.23
CA GLU A 125 4.13 11.33 4.50
C GLU A 125 4.53 10.98 5.94
N ILE A 126 5.72 10.40 6.09
CA ILE A 126 6.36 10.18 7.37
C ILE A 126 7.52 11.14 7.52
N THR A 127 7.51 11.91 8.60
CA THR A 127 8.63 12.76 8.99
C THR A 127 9.33 12.17 10.21
N ASP A 128 10.63 11.93 10.05
CA ASP A 128 11.56 11.53 11.10
C ASP A 128 12.41 12.74 11.49
N VAL A 129 12.26 13.22 12.73
CA VAL A 129 13.08 14.30 13.28
C VAL A 129 14.03 13.71 14.31
N LYS A 130 15.33 13.91 14.11
CA LYS A 130 16.37 13.56 15.08
C LYS A 130 16.46 14.66 16.13
N GLU A 131 16.05 14.31 17.33
CA GLU A 131 16.31 15.08 18.55
C GLU A 131 17.56 14.50 19.25
N ASP A 132 18.20 15.27 20.14
CA ASP A 132 19.52 14.98 20.72
C ASP A 132 19.69 13.55 21.30
N THR A 133 18.59 12.87 21.65
CA THR A 133 18.59 11.51 22.21
C THR A 133 17.64 10.52 21.54
N SER A 134 16.75 10.96 20.63
CA SER A 134 15.74 10.08 20.04
C SER A 134 15.28 10.53 18.65
N VAL A 135 14.72 9.60 17.87
CA VAL A 135 14.10 9.92 16.57
C VAL A 135 12.58 9.93 16.77
N ILE A 136 11.97 11.10 16.54
CA ILE A 136 10.53 11.27 16.59
C ILE A 136 9.98 11.00 15.18
N ARG A 137 9.16 9.95 15.06
CA ARG A 137 8.52 9.53 13.81
C ARG A 137 7.04 9.86 13.85
N SER A 138 6.55 10.63 12.90
CA SER A 138 5.14 11.03 12.84
C SER A 138 4.61 11.09 11.41
N VAL A 139 3.31 10.82 11.24
CA VAL A 139 2.63 10.96 9.95
C VAL A 139 2.24 12.43 9.77
N THR A 140 2.86 13.09 8.81
CA THR A 140 2.66 14.53 8.55
C THR A 140 1.60 14.80 7.51
N ASP A 141 1.34 13.86 6.60
CA ASP A 141 0.29 13.96 5.60
C ASP A 141 -0.35 12.59 5.34
N LEU A 142 -1.63 12.58 4.98
CA LEU A 142 -2.39 11.36 4.69
C LEU A 142 -3.51 11.66 3.69
N ASN A 143 -3.46 10.96 2.56
CA ASN A 143 -4.43 10.99 1.48
C ASN A 143 -4.87 9.56 1.16
N ILE A 144 -6.17 9.35 1.01
CA ILE A 144 -6.77 8.03 0.87
C ILE A 144 -7.77 8.05 -0.29
N VAL A 145 -7.56 7.13 -1.22
CA VAL A 145 -8.49 6.86 -2.31
C VAL A 145 -9.01 5.45 -2.14
N VAL A 146 -10.33 5.28 -2.12
CA VAL A 146 -10.97 3.96 -2.09
C VAL A 146 -11.89 3.86 -3.30
N ASP A 147 -11.78 2.77 -4.04
CA ASP A 147 -12.59 2.50 -5.22
C ASP A 147 -13.63 1.42 -4.92
N GLY A 148 -14.88 1.69 -5.30
CA GLY A 148 -16.03 0.83 -5.06
C GLY A 148 -17.35 1.59 -5.07
N CYS A 149 -18.44 0.91 -5.45
CA CYS A 149 -19.80 1.49 -5.45
C CYS A 149 -20.22 2.01 -4.06
N GLU A 150 -19.71 1.37 -3.00
CA GLU A 150 -19.98 1.74 -1.60
C GLU A 150 -19.07 2.88 -1.09
N PHE A 151 -18.24 3.50 -1.94
CA PHE A 151 -17.36 4.60 -1.55
C PHE A 151 -18.13 5.80 -0.96
N SER A 152 -19.32 6.07 -1.49
CA SER A 152 -20.19 7.14 -1.00
C SER A 152 -20.47 7.01 0.50
N ASP A 153 -20.68 5.78 0.99
CA ASP A 153 -21.00 5.48 2.39
C ASP A 153 -19.82 5.71 3.35
N ILE A 154 -18.57 5.62 2.86
CA ILE A 154 -17.35 5.74 3.67
C ILE A 154 -16.59 7.03 3.42
N SER A 155 -16.98 7.84 2.44
CA SER A 155 -16.31 9.10 2.06
C SER A 155 -16.12 10.07 3.23
N THR A 156 -17.17 10.30 4.02
CA THR A 156 -17.11 11.17 5.21
C THR A 156 -16.16 10.61 6.28
N PHE A 157 -16.12 9.28 6.42
CA PHE A 157 -15.19 8.62 7.31
C PHE A 157 -13.75 8.78 6.82
N VAL A 158 -13.50 8.60 5.53
CA VAL A 158 -12.18 8.77 4.91
C VAL A 158 -11.64 10.18 5.16
N SER A 159 -12.43 11.22 4.88
CA SER A 159 -12.01 12.60 5.15
C SER A 159 -11.68 12.86 6.64
N GLY A 160 -12.47 12.28 7.56
CA GLY A 160 -12.17 12.38 8.99
C GLY A 160 -10.92 11.60 9.44
N VAL A 161 -10.52 10.57 8.69
CA VAL A 161 -9.29 9.82 8.92
C VAL A 161 -8.07 10.58 8.39
N GLU A 162 -8.19 11.17 7.20
CA GLU A 162 -7.17 12.04 6.59
C GLU A 162 -6.85 13.21 7.53
N GLU A 163 -7.88 13.89 8.06
CA GLU A 163 -7.70 14.99 9.03
C GLU A 163 -6.98 14.52 10.31
N LYS A 164 -7.31 13.32 10.81
CA LYS A 164 -6.68 12.74 12.01
C LYS A 164 -5.33 12.08 11.74
N LYS A 165 -4.93 11.93 10.48
CA LYS A 165 -3.70 11.25 10.03
C LYS A 165 -3.56 9.83 10.61
N SER A 166 -4.69 9.13 10.77
CA SER A 166 -4.73 7.84 11.48
C SER A 166 -4.85 6.64 10.54
N LEU A 167 -3.71 6.16 10.04
CA LEU A 167 -3.62 4.94 9.23
C LEU A 167 -4.24 3.72 9.92
N LEU A 168 -4.03 3.59 11.24
CA LEU A 168 -4.59 2.47 12.01
C LEU A 168 -6.12 2.47 11.97
N LEU A 169 -6.73 3.66 12.13
CA LEU A 169 -8.18 3.79 12.08
C LEU A 169 -8.72 3.45 10.69
N PHE A 170 -8.01 3.86 9.63
CA PHE A 170 -8.33 3.50 8.25
C PHE A 170 -8.42 1.98 8.07
N PHE A 171 -7.31 1.27 8.26
CA PHE A 171 -7.23 -0.16 7.95
C PHE A 171 -8.17 -1.00 8.82
N ARG A 172 -8.32 -0.65 10.10
CA ARG A 172 -9.27 -1.33 10.99
C ARG A 172 -10.70 -1.20 10.52
N THR A 173 -11.09 0.00 10.09
CA THR A 173 -12.46 0.28 9.65
C THR A 173 -12.70 -0.29 8.26
N LEU A 174 -11.74 -0.18 7.35
CA LEU A 174 -11.78 -0.77 6.02
C LEU A 174 -12.02 -2.27 6.08
N LYS A 175 -11.24 -2.99 6.92
CA LYS A 175 -11.42 -4.44 7.14
C LYS A 175 -12.85 -4.76 7.59
N ALA A 176 -13.32 -4.11 8.66
CA ALA A 176 -14.65 -4.38 9.20
C ALA A 176 -15.78 -4.02 8.23
N PHE A 177 -15.57 -2.96 7.43
CA PHE A 177 -16.52 -2.56 6.39
C PHE A 177 -16.57 -3.58 5.26
N ALA A 178 -15.41 -3.99 4.73
CA ALA A 178 -15.28 -4.98 3.67
C ALA A 178 -15.83 -6.36 4.07
N GLU A 179 -15.62 -6.79 5.31
CA GLU A 179 -16.19 -8.03 5.85
C GLU A 179 -17.73 -8.00 5.88
N ARG A 180 -18.33 -6.90 6.34
CA ARG A 180 -19.79 -6.73 6.37
C ARG A 180 -20.39 -6.70 4.97
N CYS A 181 -19.72 -6.00 4.09
CA CYS A 181 -20.00 -5.92 2.67
C CYS A 181 -20.05 -7.32 2.02
N GLU A 182 -19.05 -8.14 2.27
CA GLU A 182 -18.99 -9.52 1.79
C GLU A 182 -20.11 -10.39 2.40
N HIS A 183 -20.42 -10.22 3.69
CA HIS A 183 -21.56 -10.92 4.33
C HIS A 183 -22.90 -10.53 3.71
N ARG A 184 -23.11 -9.24 3.41
CA ARG A 184 -24.32 -8.75 2.73
C ARG A 184 -24.43 -9.34 1.34
N ASN A 185 -23.33 -9.36 0.58
CA ASN A 185 -23.29 -9.95 -0.76
C ASN A 185 -23.62 -11.45 -0.72
N ARG A 186 -22.98 -12.23 0.17
CA ARG A 186 -23.26 -13.66 0.34
C ARG A 186 -24.71 -13.93 0.74
N THR A 187 -25.25 -13.13 1.65
CA THR A 187 -26.65 -13.23 2.09
C THR A 187 -27.60 -12.93 0.94
N PHE A 188 -27.34 -11.88 0.17
CA PHE A 188 -28.13 -11.52 -1.01
C PHE A 188 -28.10 -12.63 -2.07
N LEU A 189 -26.92 -13.17 -2.39
CA LEU A 189 -26.76 -14.28 -3.34
C LEU A 189 -27.52 -15.54 -2.89
N HIS A 190 -27.49 -15.87 -1.59
CA HIS A 190 -28.24 -16.98 -1.04
C HIS A 190 -29.76 -16.81 -1.24
N PHE A 191 -30.29 -15.62 -0.96
CA PHE A 191 -31.71 -15.33 -1.20
C PHE A 191 -32.07 -15.33 -2.68
N LYS A 192 -31.21 -14.78 -3.55
CA LYS A 192 -31.43 -14.81 -5.00
C LYS A 192 -31.44 -16.24 -5.55
N SER A 193 -30.51 -17.10 -5.13
CA SER A 193 -30.43 -18.50 -5.55
C SER A 193 -31.62 -19.34 -5.06
N SER A 194 -32.07 -19.11 -3.82
CA SER A 194 -33.24 -19.79 -3.25
C SER A 194 -34.57 -19.35 -3.89
N LEU A 195 -34.69 -18.08 -4.31
CA LEU A 195 -35.83 -17.61 -5.10
C LEU A 195 -35.82 -18.19 -6.52
N CYS A 196 -34.66 -18.20 -7.20
CA CYS A 196 -34.55 -18.74 -8.55
C CYS A 196 -34.79 -20.27 -8.60
N SER A 197 -34.46 -20.99 -7.52
CA SER A 197 -34.78 -22.42 -7.36
C SER A 197 -36.26 -22.68 -7.04
N ARG A 198 -36.98 -21.68 -6.48
CA ARG A 198 -38.43 -21.74 -6.20
C ARG A 198 -39.28 -21.29 -7.39
N ASP A 199 -38.77 -20.41 -8.25
CA ASP A 199 -39.48 -19.93 -9.45
C ASP A 199 -39.59 -20.97 -10.57
N GLN A 200 -38.84 -22.08 -10.53
CA GLN A 200 -39.15 -23.25 -11.36
C GLN A 200 -40.37 -24.05 -10.86
N GLY A 201 -40.94 -23.68 -9.70
CA GLY A 201 -42.04 -24.41 -9.06
C GLY A 201 -43.32 -23.61 -8.80
N SER A 202 -43.42 -22.31 -9.12
CA SER A 202 -44.63 -21.54 -8.80
C SER A 202 -44.82 -20.31 -9.67
N ILE A 203 -45.70 -20.42 -10.66
CA ILE A 203 -46.41 -19.30 -11.26
C ILE A 203 -47.31 -18.71 -10.16
N LEU A 204 -47.01 -17.49 -9.67
CA LEU A 204 -47.96 -16.43 -9.25
C LEU A 204 -47.32 -15.47 -8.22
N GLY A 205 -47.16 -14.21 -8.65
CA GLY A 205 -47.51 -13.03 -7.85
C GLY A 205 -46.55 -12.59 -6.74
N GLY A 206 -45.94 -11.41 -6.90
CA GLY A 206 -45.34 -10.73 -5.75
C GLY A 206 -44.36 -9.63 -6.09
N MET A 207 -44.89 -8.50 -6.53
CA MET A 207 -44.22 -7.22 -6.73
C MET A 207 -43.39 -6.80 -5.50
N TRP A 208 -42.07 -6.75 -5.63
CA TRP A 208 -41.19 -6.00 -4.72
C TRP A 208 -40.29 -5.08 -5.54
N ARG A 209 -40.75 -3.84 -5.73
CA ARG A 209 -39.87 -2.71 -6.04
C ARG A 209 -39.22 -2.28 -4.72
N LEU A 210 -37.91 -2.47 -4.60
CA LEU A 210 -37.10 -1.72 -3.64
C LEU A 210 -36.46 -0.57 -4.43
N ASN A 211 -36.85 0.65 -4.08
CA ASN A 211 -36.28 1.88 -4.60
C ASN A 211 -34.79 1.94 -4.21
N LEU A 212 -33.96 2.28 -5.21
CA LEU A 212 -32.60 2.80 -5.03
C LEU A 212 -32.62 4.05 -4.12
#